data_AF-A0A7J6EE81-F1
#
_entry.id   AF-A0A7J6EE81-F1
#
_cell.length_a   1.000
_cell.length_b   1.000
_cell.length_c   1.000
_cell.angle_alpha   90.00
_cell.angle_beta   90.00
_cell.angle_gamma   90.00
#
_symmetry.space_group_name_H-M   'P 1'
#
loop_
_entity.id
_entity.type
_entity.pdbx_description
1 polymer ?
#
loop_
_entity_poly.entity_id
_entity_poly.type
_entity_poly.pdbx_seq_one_letter_code
_entity_poly.pdbx_strand_id
1 'polypeptide(L)'
;MTLAYRVTVEVYNALGVSYVRDGKLEKGITQFETAVKIQPGYVTAWNNLGDAYEKKKEFKSALKAFEEVLLFDPNNKLARPRRDALKEQVDMYRGVPVKSKVKSKER
;
A
#
# COMPACT_ATOMS: atom_id res chain seq x y z
N MET A 1 -11.20 -2.87 -35.16
CA MET A 1 -10.24 -3.75 -34.44
C MET A 1 -9.13 -2.87 -33.89
N THR A 2 -9.37 -2.22 -32.76
CA THR A 2 -8.44 -1.27 -32.14
C THR A 2 -7.59 -2.05 -31.16
N LEU A 3 -6.34 -2.37 -31.52
CA LEU A 3 -5.32 -2.77 -30.55
C LEU A 3 -4.96 -1.54 -29.70
N ALA A 4 -5.86 -1.15 -28.79
CA ALA A 4 -5.42 -0.45 -27.60
C ALA A 4 -4.65 -1.49 -26.79
N TYR A 5 -3.35 -1.28 -26.63
CA TYR A 5 -2.51 -2.01 -25.69
C TYR A 5 -3.31 -2.24 -24.41
N ARG A 6 -3.79 -3.47 -24.18
CA ARG A 6 -4.42 -3.83 -22.90
C ARG A 6 -3.28 -3.79 -21.89
N VAL A 7 -3.09 -2.64 -21.24
CA VAL A 7 -2.17 -2.54 -20.12
C VAL A 7 -2.76 -3.41 -19.03
N THR A 8 -2.12 -4.56 -18.80
CA THR A 8 -2.61 -5.54 -17.83
C THR A 8 -2.16 -5.15 -16.42
N VAL A 9 -2.79 -5.72 -15.41
CA VAL A 9 -2.47 -5.46 -14.00
C VAL A 9 -1.03 -5.83 -13.67
N GLU A 10 -0.48 -6.84 -14.36
CA GLU A 10 0.89 -7.30 -14.24
C GLU A 10 1.88 -6.22 -14.69
N VAL A 11 1.54 -5.43 -15.72
CA VAL A 11 2.41 -4.35 -16.22
C VAL A 11 2.51 -3.24 -15.19
N TYR A 12 1.39 -2.80 -14.61
CA TYR A 12 1.41 -1.80 -13.54
C TYR A 12 2.17 -2.30 -12.31
N ASN A 13 1.95 -3.56 -11.91
CA ASN A 13 2.69 -4.15 -10.80
C ASN A 13 4.20 -4.25 -11.08
N ALA A 14 4.61 -4.72 -12.27
CA ALA A 14 6.01 -4.80 -12.65
C ALA A 14 6.68 -3.41 -12.71
N LEU A 15 5.98 -2.41 -13.25
CA LEU A 15 6.44 -1.03 -13.28
C LEU A 15 6.58 -0.45 -11.86
N GLY A 16 5.64 -0.78 -10.97
CA GLY A 16 5.70 -0.41 -9.56
C GLY A 16 6.95 -0.97 -8.87
N VAL A 17 7.23 -2.27 -9.07
CA VAL A 17 8.44 -2.92 -8.56
C VAL A 17 9.70 -2.27 -9.10
N SER A 18 9.72 -1.95 -10.40
CA SER A 18 10.85 -1.26 -11.04
C SER A 18 11.12 0.10 -10.40
N TYR A 19 10.09 0.93 -10.22
CA TYR A 19 10.22 2.23 -9.56
C TYR A 19 10.70 2.12 -8.11
N VAL A 20 10.22 1.15 -7.33
CA VAL A 20 10.69 0.94 -5.95
C VAL A 20 12.16 0.54 -5.92
N ARG A 21 12.61 -0.31 -6.86
CA ARG A 21 14.03 -0.70 -6.97
C ARG A 21 14.93 0.48 -7.35
N ASP A 22 14.42 1.39 -8.16
CA ASP A 22 15.05 2.67 -8.52
C ASP A 22 15.05 3.72 -7.39
N GLY A 23 14.49 3.41 -6.21
CA GLY A 23 14.34 4.36 -5.10
C GLY A 23 13.22 5.39 -5.30
N LYS A 24 12.44 5.29 -6.38
CA LYS A 24 11.31 6.17 -6.69
C LYS A 24 10.03 5.63 -6.04
N LEU A 25 10.03 5.57 -4.70
CA LEU A 25 9.02 4.88 -3.90
C LEU A 25 7.59 5.34 -4.20
N GLU A 26 7.35 6.65 -4.30
CA GLU A 26 6.01 7.23 -4.55
C GLU A 26 5.47 6.81 -5.92
N LYS A 27 6.33 6.80 -6.95
CA LYS A 27 5.93 6.34 -8.29
C LYS A 27 5.55 4.87 -8.25
N GLY A 28 6.30 4.07 -7.48
CA GLY A 28 5.99 2.66 -7.24
C GLY A 28 4.62 2.45 -6.64
N ILE A 29 4.33 3.17 -5.54
CA ILE A 29 3.01 3.18 -4.87
C ILE A 29 1.89 3.49 -5.86
N THR A 30 2.02 4.56 -6.67
CA THR A 30 1.00 4.93 -7.66
C THR A 30 0.72 3.81 -8.67
N GLN A 31 1.73 3.04 -9.08
CA GLN A 31 1.50 1.93 -10.01
C GLN A 31 0.79 0.76 -9.32
N PHE A 32 1.17 0.43 -8.09
CA PHE A 32 0.48 -0.61 -7.32
C PHE A 32 -0.98 -0.23 -7.03
N GLU A 33 -1.25 1.02 -6.64
CA GLU A 33 -2.61 1.57 -6.48
C GLU A 33 -3.43 1.44 -7.78
N THR A 34 -2.80 1.71 -8.92
CA THR A 34 -3.46 1.54 -10.23
C THR A 34 -3.77 0.07 -10.50
N ALA A 35 -2.82 -0.84 -10.22
CA ALA A 35 -3.02 -2.28 -10.40
C ALA A 35 -4.20 -2.81 -9.56
N VAL A 36 -4.28 -2.44 -8.27
CA VAL A 36 -5.38 -2.88 -7.38
C VAL A 36 -6.71 -2.19 -7.71
N LYS A 37 -6.69 -0.99 -8.30
CA LYS A 37 -7.91 -0.35 -8.83
C LYS A 37 -8.45 -1.08 -10.06
N ILE A 38 -7.58 -1.57 -10.94
CA ILE A 38 -7.97 -2.33 -12.13
C ILE A 38 -8.45 -3.74 -11.73
N GLN A 39 -7.75 -4.40 -10.82
CA GLN A 39 -8.12 -5.71 -10.29
C GLN A 39 -7.96 -5.74 -8.77
N PRO A 40 -9.06 -5.51 -8.02
CA PRO A 40 -9.03 -5.55 -6.56
C PRO A 40 -8.54 -6.87 -5.99
N GLY A 41 -8.78 -8.00 -6.66
CA GLY A 41 -8.32 -9.32 -6.22
C GLY A 41 -6.84 -9.64 -6.52
N TYR A 42 -6.06 -8.70 -7.05
CA TYR A 42 -4.67 -8.97 -7.43
C TYR A 42 -3.73 -8.92 -6.21
N VAL A 43 -3.69 -10.04 -5.48
CA VAL A 43 -2.95 -10.24 -4.21
C VAL A 43 -1.50 -9.75 -4.26
N THR A 44 -0.79 -9.99 -5.36
CA THR A 44 0.62 -9.57 -5.52
C THR A 44 0.78 -8.05 -5.45
N ALA A 45 -0.12 -7.29 -6.06
CA ALA A 45 -0.05 -5.83 -6.02
C ALA A 45 -0.38 -5.27 -4.63
N TRP A 46 -1.34 -5.87 -3.91
CA TRP A 46 -1.63 -5.49 -2.52
C TRP A 46 -0.45 -5.75 -1.58
N ASN A 47 0.22 -6.90 -1.71
CA ASN A 47 1.45 -7.18 -0.94
C ASN A 47 2.54 -6.14 -1.22
N ASN A 48 2.79 -5.84 -2.50
CA ASN A 48 3.78 -4.84 -2.88
C ASN A 48 3.41 -3.42 -2.40
N LEU A 49 2.11 -3.08 -2.41
CA LEU A 49 1.61 -1.81 -1.92
C LEU A 49 1.80 -1.70 -0.39
N GLY A 50 1.52 -2.76 0.36
CA GLY A 50 1.78 -2.85 1.79
C GLY A 50 3.25 -2.62 2.13
N ASP A 51 4.15 -3.37 1.47
CA ASP A 51 5.60 -3.22 1.63
C ASP A 51 6.08 -1.80 1.30
N ALA A 52 5.52 -1.18 0.24
CA ALA A 52 5.89 0.17 -0.16
C ALA A 52 5.42 1.23 0.85
N TYR A 53 4.21 1.11 1.41
CA TYR A 53 3.73 1.99 2.47
C TYR A 53 4.51 1.81 3.78
N GLU A 54 4.90 0.58 4.15
CA GLU A 54 5.76 0.34 5.31
C GLU A 54 7.11 1.05 5.15
N LYS A 55 7.74 0.94 3.97
CA LYS A 55 8.98 1.67 3.65
C LYS A 55 8.81 3.18 3.78
N LYS A 56 7.64 3.71 3.42
CA LYS A 56 7.28 5.12 3.57
C LYS A 56 6.88 5.52 5.00
N LYS A 57 6.80 4.55 5.92
CA LYS A 57 6.31 4.71 7.30
C LYS A 57 4.82 5.13 7.38
N GLU A 58 4.05 4.84 6.34
CA GLU A 58 2.60 5.05 6.32
C GLU A 58 1.87 3.81 6.84
N PHE A 59 2.05 3.52 8.14
CA PHE A 59 1.64 2.25 8.75
C PHE A 59 0.13 1.97 8.66
N LYS A 60 -0.72 3.00 8.68
CA LYS A 60 -2.18 2.83 8.48
C LYS A 60 -2.52 2.34 7.06
N SER A 61 -1.85 2.88 6.05
CA SER A 61 -2.04 2.50 4.65
C SER A 61 -1.49 1.09 4.40
N ALA A 62 -0.32 0.79 4.97
CA ALA A 62 0.27 -0.54 4.93
C ALA A 62 -0.64 -1.60 5.58
N LEU A 63 -1.17 -1.29 6.78
CA LEU A 63 -2.09 -2.17 7.49
C LEU A 63 -3.30 -2.51 6.62
N LYS A 64 -3.94 -1.49 6.05
CA LYS A 64 -5.08 -1.69 5.15
C LYS A 64 -4.71 -2.57 3.95
N ALA A 65 -3.56 -2.33 3.31
CA ALA A 65 -3.14 -3.13 2.17
C ALA A 65 -2.96 -4.62 2.52
N PHE A 66 -2.38 -4.96 3.67
CA PHE A 66 -2.28 -6.36 4.10
C PHE A 66 -3.61 -6.96 4.56
N GLU A 67 -4.55 -6.15 5.06
CA GLU A 67 -5.92 -6.62 5.30
C GLU A 67 -6.64 -6.98 4.00
N GLU A 68 -6.46 -6.20 2.93
CA GLU A 68 -6.96 -6.53 1.59
C GLU A 68 -6.32 -7.82 1.04
N VAL A 69 -5.01 -8.06 1.27
CA VAL A 69 -4.39 -9.35 0.93
C VAL A 69 -5.13 -10.51 1.61
N LEU A 70 -5.40 -10.39 2.91
CA LEU A 70 -6.06 -11.45 3.68
C LEU A 70 -7.56 -11.59 3.34
N LEU A 71 -8.18 -10.57 2.76
CA LEU A 71 -9.55 -10.66 2.24
C LEU A 71 -9.61 -11.59 1.02
N PHE A 72 -8.62 -11.51 0.11
CA PHE A 72 -8.55 -12.32 -1.11
C PHE A 72 -7.78 -13.64 -0.95
N ASP A 73 -6.81 -13.69 -0.03
CA ASP A 73 -6.01 -14.87 0.33
C ASP A 73 -5.89 -14.98 1.87
N PRO A 74 -6.90 -15.57 2.55
CA PRO A 74 -6.94 -15.65 4.02
C PRO A 74 -5.78 -16.42 4.67
N ASN A 75 -5.10 -17.26 3.89
CA ASN A 75 -3.98 -18.10 4.32
C ASN A 75 -2.62 -17.55 3.90
N ASN A 76 -2.57 -16.29 3.42
CA ASN A 76 -1.33 -15.66 3.00
C ASN A 76 -0.33 -15.56 4.17
N LYS A 77 0.75 -16.34 4.09
CA LYS A 77 1.77 -16.44 5.15
C LYS A 77 2.62 -15.18 5.32
N LEU A 78 2.64 -14.29 4.32
CA LEU A 78 3.37 -13.03 4.38
C LEU A 78 2.51 -11.92 5.01
N ALA A 79 1.26 -11.79 4.58
CA ALA A 79 0.41 -10.68 5.01
C ALA A 79 -0.06 -10.80 6.46
N ARG A 80 -0.34 -12.02 6.96
CA ARG A 80 -0.82 -12.21 8.34
C ARG A 80 0.13 -11.64 9.41
N PRO A 81 1.41 -12.05 9.49
CA PRO A 81 2.31 -11.51 10.50
C PRO A 81 2.56 -10.01 10.34
N ARG A 82 2.61 -9.48 9.11
CA ARG A 82 2.78 -8.04 8.88
C ARG A 82 1.57 -7.23 9.35
N ARG A 83 0.37 -7.70 9.03
CA ARG A 83 -0.89 -7.10 9.48
C ARG A 83 -0.97 -7.08 11.01
N ASP A 84 -0.60 -8.17 11.68
CA ASP A 84 -0.62 -8.25 13.15
C ASP A 84 0.40 -7.28 13.78
N ALA A 85 1.64 -7.23 13.28
CA ALA A 85 2.65 -6.27 13.75
C ALA A 85 2.23 -4.81 13.52
N LEU A 86 1.63 -4.50 12.37
CA LEU A 86 1.15 -3.15 12.06
C LEU A 86 -0.06 -2.74 12.89
N LYS A 87 -0.92 -3.67 13.32
CA LYS A 87 -2.03 -3.35 14.23
C LYS A 87 -1.52 -2.82 15.56
N GLU A 88 -0.57 -3.54 16.17
CA GLU A 88 0.08 -3.08 17.41
C GLU A 88 0.69 -1.70 17.22
N GLN A 89 1.40 -1.50 16.12
CA GLN A 89 2.02 -0.22 15.80
C GLN A 89 0.99 0.91 15.63
N VAL A 90 -0.07 0.69 14.88
CA VAL A 90 -1.13 1.69 14.65
C VAL A 90 -1.93 2.00 15.92
N ASP A 91 -2.21 1.00 16.75
CA ASP A 91 -2.92 1.17 18.02
C ASP A 91 -2.06 1.91 19.06
N MET A 92 -0.74 1.67 19.10
CA MET A 92 0.18 2.48 19.90
C MET A 92 0.15 3.96 19.50
N TYR A 93 0.04 4.27 18.20
CA TYR A 93 -0.09 5.65 17.71
C TYR A 93 -1.47 6.29 17.97
N ARG A 94 -2.50 5.53 18.38
CA ARG A 94 -3.75 6.11 18.92
C ARG A 94 -3.59 6.60 20.37
N GLY A 95 -2.63 6.08 21.11
CA GLY A 95 -2.35 6.46 22.51
C GLY A 95 -1.51 7.73 22.68
N VAL A 96 -0.89 8.25 21.61
CA VAL A 96 -0.13 9.51 21.64
C VAL A 96 -0.94 10.59 20.91
N PRO A 97 -1.42 11.64 21.57
CA PRO A 97 -2.07 12.74 20.88
C PRO A 97 -1.06 13.41 19.96
N VAL A 98 -1.19 13.18 18.66
CA VAL A 98 -0.53 14.00 17.64
C VAL A 98 -1.08 15.40 17.82
N LYS A 99 -0.29 16.29 18.45
CA LYS A 99 -0.50 17.73 18.35
C LYS A 99 -0.33 18.10 16.89
N SER A 100 -1.40 17.95 16.12
CA SER A 100 -1.55 18.60 14.83
C SER A 100 -1.36 20.09 15.09
N LYS A 101 -0.32 20.65 14.46
CA LYS A 101 0.00 22.08 14.50
C LYS A 101 -1.29 22.88 14.29
N VAL A 102 -1.77 23.53 15.36
CA VAL A 102 -2.69 24.65 15.25
C VAL A 102 -1.94 25.68 14.42
N LYS A 103 -2.32 25.85 13.15
CA LYS A 103 -1.99 27.06 12.41
C LYS A 103 -2.72 28.18 13.14
N SER A 104 -1.99 28.89 13.99
CA SER A 104 -2.31 30.23 14.40
C SER A 104 -2.54 31.08 13.15
N LYS A 105 -3.77 31.52 12.97
CA LYS A 105 -4.08 32.79 12.32
C LYS A 105 -5.27 33.40 13.05
N GLU A 106 -4.96 33.93 14.22
CA GLU A 106 -5.64 35.12 14.71
C GLU A 106 -5.05 36.30 13.94
N ARG A 107 -5.90 36.97 13.16
CA ARG A 107 -6.11 38.43 13.07
C ARG A 107 -6.92 38.73 11.82
#